data_AF-A0A8T3Y868-F1
#
_entry.id   AF-A0A8T3Y868-F1
#
_cell.length_a   1.000
_cell.length_b   1.000
_cell.length_c   1.000
_cell.angle_alpha   90.00
_cell.angle_beta   90.00
_cell.angle_gamma   90.00
#
_symmetry.space_group_name_H-M   'P 1'
#
loop_
_entity.id
_entity.type
_entity.pdbx_description
1 polymer ?
#
loop_
_entity_poly.entity_id
_entity_poly.type
_entity_poly.pdbx_seq_one_letter_code
_entity_poly.pdbx_strand_id
1 'polypeptide(L)'
;MVVKTITVTEDAYESLKALKEKNESFSEAIRRIAKRKSIWEFVGALSPASGARLERAIRERRQVHMKSRESRMRRLVSQMAGQHGSS
;
A
#
# COMPACT_ATOMS: atom_id res chain seq x y z
N MET A 1 -27.83 22.89 -0.35
CA MET A 1 -26.46 22.37 -0.54
C MET A 1 -25.78 23.18 -1.62
N VAL A 2 -24.58 23.70 -1.38
CA VAL A 2 -23.78 24.33 -2.44
C VAL A 2 -23.00 23.23 -3.16
N VAL A 3 -23.14 23.14 -4.48
CA VAL A 3 -22.38 22.20 -5.31
C VAL A 3 -21.28 22.99 -6.02
N LYS A 4 -20.07 22.44 -6.04
CA LYS A 4 -18.95 22.95 -6.85
C LYS A 4 -18.53 21.85 -7.80
N THR A 5 -18.40 22.18 -9.07
CA THR A 5 -17.90 21.28 -10.11
C THR A 5 -16.40 21.46 -10.25
N ILE A 6 -15.66 20.35 -10.30
CA ILE A 6 -14.22 20.34 -10.56
C ILE A 6 -13.94 19.47 -11.77
N THR A 7 -12.97 19.87 -12.58
CA THR A 7 -12.43 19.01 -13.64
C THR A 7 -11.32 18.17 -13.05
N VAL A 8 -11.33 16.87 -13.34
CA VAL A 8 -10.27 15.92 -12.97
C VAL A 8 -9.84 15.18 -14.22
N THR A 9 -8.62 14.64 -14.19
CA THR A 9 -8.16 13.72 -15.22
C THR A 9 -8.93 12.40 -15.12
N GLU A 10 -9.02 11.67 -16.23
CA GLU A 10 -9.76 10.40 -16.30
C GLU A 10 -9.23 9.36 -15.31
N ASP A 11 -7.90 9.25 -15.19
CA ASP A 11 -7.23 8.34 -14.25
C ASP A 11 -7.55 8.69 -12.80
N ALA A 12 -7.67 9.98 -12.46
CA ALA A 12 -8.08 10.42 -11.13
C ALA A 12 -9.54 10.10 -10.84
N TYR A 13 -10.43 10.24 -11.84
CA TYR A 13 -11.83 9.84 -11.72
C TYR A 13 -11.98 8.34 -11.47
N GLU A 14 -11.32 7.50 -12.29
CA GLU A 14 -11.38 6.04 -12.14
C GLU A 14 -10.74 5.58 -10.82
N SER A 15 -9.66 6.25 -10.37
CA SER A 15 -9.09 6.02 -9.04
C SER A 15 -10.08 6.31 -7.93
N LEU A 16 -10.80 7.44 -8.01
CA LEU A 16 -11.81 7.80 -7.01
C LEU A 16 -13.00 6.85 -7.02
N LYS A 17 -13.42 6.41 -8.21
CA LYS A 17 -14.50 5.45 -8.41
C LYS A 17 -14.16 4.07 -7.87
N ALA A 18 -12.92 3.61 -8.01
CA ALA A 18 -12.44 2.36 -7.43
C ALA A 18 -12.40 2.40 -5.88
N LEU A 19 -12.20 3.58 -5.29
CA LEU A 19 -12.14 3.79 -3.85
C LEU A 19 -13.53 3.98 -3.19
N LYS A 20 -14.55 4.27 -3.98
CA LYS A 20 -15.93 4.52 -3.52
C LYS A 20 -16.63 3.22 -3.15
N GLU A 21 -17.30 3.19 -2.01
CA GLU A 21 -18.11 2.04 -1.59
C GLU A 21 -19.50 2.03 -2.29
N LYS A 22 -20.15 0.84 -2.37
CA LYS A 22 -21.38 0.63 -3.16
C LYS A 22 -22.53 1.60 -2.85
N ASN A 23 -22.65 2.05 -1.60
CA ASN A 23 -23.73 2.95 -1.14
C ASN A 23 -23.22 4.34 -0.73
N GLU A 24 -21.98 4.69 -1.07
CA GLU A 24 -21.34 5.96 -0.70
C GLU A 24 -21.41 6.95 -1.86
N SER A 25 -21.63 8.25 -1.63
CA SER A 25 -21.52 9.30 -2.65
C SER A 25 -20.06 9.71 -2.93
N PHE A 26 -19.75 10.31 -4.07
CA PHE A 26 -18.38 10.78 -4.35
C PHE A 26 -17.90 11.82 -3.33
N SER A 27 -18.80 12.71 -2.90
CA SER A 27 -18.49 13.70 -1.86
C SER A 27 -18.18 13.05 -0.51
N GLU A 28 -18.81 11.92 -0.17
CA GLU A 28 -18.49 11.14 1.03
C GLU A 28 -17.15 10.42 0.91
N ALA A 29 -16.89 9.79 -0.23
CA ALA A 29 -15.60 9.16 -0.51
C ALA A 29 -14.46 10.16 -0.36
N ILE A 30 -14.58 11.35 -0.97
CA ILE A 30 -13.60 12.43 -0.85
C ILE A 30 -13.43 12.83 0.62
N ARG A 31 -14.52 13.03 1.38
CA ARG A 31 -14.42 13.39 2.81
C ARG A 31 -13.75 12.31 3.63
N ARG A 32 -14.03 11.03 3.37
CA ARG A 32 -13.43 9.88 4.06
C ARG A 32 -11.94 9.77 3.78
N ILE A 33 -11.53 9.90 2.52
CA ILE A 33 -10.13 9.83 2.09
C ILE A 33 -9.35 11.07 2.56
N ALA A 34 -9.94 12.26 2.45
CA ALA A 34 -9.32 13.51 2.88
C ALA A 34 -9.27 13.67 4.41
N LYS A 35 -10.11 12.93 5.16
CA LYS A 35 -9.93 12.74 6.61
C LYS A 35 -8.69 11.90 6.84
N ARG A 36 -7.51 12.55 6.85
CA ARG A 36 -6.32 11.96 7.46
C ARG A 36 -6.63 11.79 8.95
N LYS A 37 -6.98 10.58 9.37
CA LYS A 37 -6.89 10.22 10.79
C LYS A 37 -5.44 10.41 11.19
N SER A 38 -5.22 11.25 12.18
CA SER A 38 -3.89 11.48 12.69
C SER A 38 -3.39 10.17 13.27
N ILE A 39 -2.20 9.70 12.87
CA ILE A 39 -1.60 8.49 13.48
C ILE A 39 -1.49 8.67 15.01
N TRP A 40 -1.43 9.92 15.47
CA TRP A 40 -1.48 10.29 16.88
C TRP A 40 -2.74 9.82 17.60
N GLU A 41 -3.89 9.65 16.91
CA GLU A 41 -5.12 9.08 17.50
C GLU A 41 -4.96 7.61 17.91
N PHE A 42 -3.93 6.91 17.42
CA PHE A 42 -3.66 5.51 17.74
C PHE A 42 -2.52 5.35 18.77
N VAL A 43 -1.94 6.45 19.27
CA VAL A 43 -0.89 6.40 20.29
C VAL A 43 -1.48 5.85 21.59
N GLY A 44 -0.86 4.80 22.13
CA GLY A 44 -1.32 4.09 23.33
C GLY A 44 -2.34 2.98 23.07
N ALA A 45 -2.76 2.74 21.82
CA ALA A 45 -3.68 1.64 21.50
C ALA A 45 -3.06 0.24 21.74
N LEU A 46 -1.73 0.14 21.78
CA LEU A 46 -1.01 -1.09 22.10
C LEU A 46 -0.21 -0.92 23.38
N SER A 47 -0.26 -1.92 24.25
CA SER A 47 0.67 -2.02 25.38
C SER A 47 2.11 -2.15 24.88
N PRO A 48 3.13 -1.74 25.67
CA PRO A 48 4.54 -1.85 25.27
C PRO A 48 4.93 -3.26 24.81
N ALA A 49 4.44 -4.30 25.50
CA ALA A 49 4.70 -5.69 25.13
C ALA A 49 4.05 -6.08 23.80
N SER A 50 2.80 -5.67 23.55
CA SER A 50 2.13 -5.91 22.27
C SER A 50 2.79 -5.14 21.12
N GLY A 51 3.22 -3.90 21.37
CA GLY A 51 3.99 -3.10 20.41
C GLY A 51 5.31 -3.78 20.02
N ALA A 52 6.09 -4.24 21.01
CA ALA A 52 7.34 -4.95 20.77
C ALA A 52 7.15 -6.26 19.99
N ARG A 53 6.07 -7.01 20.26
CA ARG A 53 5.71 -8.21 19.49
C ARG A 53 5.37 -7.87 18.04
N LEU A 54 4.57 -6.84 17.81
CA LEU A 54 4.21 -6.39 16.47
C LEU A 54 5.45 -5.92 15.69
N GLU A 55 6.34 -5.15 16.32
CA GLU A 55 7.58 -4.70 15.71
C GLU A 55 8.46 -5.87 15.27
N ARG A 56 8.60 -6.87 16.15
CA ARG A 56 9.35 -8.10 15.85
C ARG A 56 8.76 -8.84 14.64
N ALA A 57 7.43 -9.06 14.63
CA ALA A 57 6.75 -9.74 13.54
C ALA A 57 6.91 -9.00 12.20
N ILE A 58 6.85 -7.67 12.20
CA ILE A 58 7.10 -6.84 11.00
C ILE A 58 8.56 -7.02 10.53
N ARG A 59 9.52 -6.98 11.45
CA ARG A 59 10.95 -7.11 11.15
C ARG A 59 11.26 -8.49 10.53
N GLU A 60 10.73 -9.55 11.12
CA GLU A 60 10.88 -10.92 10.62
C GLU A 60 10.29 -11.06 9.21
N ARG A 61 9.06 -10.57 8.99
CA ARG A 61 8.46 -10.58 7.64
C ARG A 61 9.31 -9.83 6.62
N ARG A 62 9.82 -8.65 6.96
CA ARG A 62 10.69 -7.87 6.05
C ARG A 62 11.94 -8.64 5.68
N GLN A 63 12.59 -9.31 6.63
CA GLN A 63 13.77 -10.14 6.35
C GLN A 63 13.43 -11.31 5.42
N VAL A 64 12.32 -12.02 5.68
CA VAL A 64 11.86 -13.12 4.82
C VAL A 64 11.60 -12.63 3.39
N HIS A 65 10.92 -11.49 3.24
CA HIS A 65 10.65 -10.90 1.94
C HIS A 65 11.93 -10.46 1.22
N MET A 66 12.89 -9.85 1.93
CA MET A 66 14.18 -9.45 1.35
C MET A 66 14.96 -10.64 0.83
N LYS A 67 15.12 -11.70 1.66
CA LYS A 67 15.79 -12.94 1.25
C LYS A 67 15.09 -13.58 0.04
N SER A 68 13.76 -13.62 0.06
CA SER A 68 12.96 -14.18 -1.04
C SER A 68 13.14 -13.39 -2.33
N ARG A 69 13.21 -12.06 -2.24
CA ARG A 69 13.46 -11.17 -3.38
C ARG A 69 14.87 -11.36 -3.93
N GLU A 70 15.87 -11.47 -3.07
CA GLU A 70 17.25 -11.72 -3.46
C GLU A 70 17.40 -13.07 -4.17
N SER A 71 16.84 -14.15 -3.61
CA SER A 71 16.85 -15.48 -4.24
C SER A 71 16.12 -15.48 -5.58
N ARG A 72 15.00 -14.74 -5.70
CA ARG A 72 14.30 -14.58 -6.98
C ARG A 72 15.16 -13.85 -7.99
N MET A 73 15.82 -12.75 -7.59
CA MET A 73 16.69 -11.98 -8.47
C MET A 73 17.90 -12.80 -8.94
N ARG A 74 18.57 -13.53 -8.04
CA ARG A 74 19.68 -14.42 -8.39
C ARG A 74 19.27 -15.45 -9.45
N ARG A 75 18.09 -16.09 -9.28
CA ARG A 75 17.57 -17.05 -10.26
C ARG A 75 17.32 -16.41 -11.63
N LEU A 76 16.70 -15.23 -11.66
CA LEU A 76 16.44 -14.52 -12.93
C LEU A 76 17.76 -14.16 -13.64
N VAL A 77 18.73 -13.63 -12.90
CA VAL A 77 20.06 -13.30 -13.46
C VAL A 77 20.77 -14.55 -14.01
N SER A 78 20.74 -15.67 -13.29
CA SER A 78 21.31 -16.94 -13.77
C SER A 78 20.62 -17.47 -15.03
N GLN A 79 19.29 -17.34 -15.13
CA GLN A 79 18.54 -17.74 -16.31
C GLN A 79 18.85 -16.87 -17.53
N MET A 80 19.03 -15.56 -17.34
CA MET A 80 19.42 -14.65 -18.43
C MET A 80 20.86 -14.85 -18.88
N ALA A 81 21.79 -15.12 -17.96
CA ALA A 81 23.18 -15.42 -18.31
C ALA A 81 23.32 -16.73 -19.12
N GLY A 82 22.50 -17.75 -18.83
CA GLY A 82 22.48 -19.00 -19.58
C GLY A 82 21.90 -18.91 -21.00
N GLN A 83 21.13 -17.87 -21.32
CA GLN A 83 20.53 -17.66 -22.64
C GLN A 83 21.46 -16.93 -23.63
N HIS A 84 22.54 -16.30 -23.17
CA HIS A 84 23.49 -15.55 -24.01
C HIS A 84 24.84 -16.26 -24.23
N GLY A 85 25.05 -17.46 -23.68
CA GLY A 85 26.27 -18.27 -23.83
C GLY A 85 26.25 -19.32 -24.96
N SER A 86 25.15 -19.40 -25.73
CA SER A 86 25.02 -20.26 -26.90
C SER A 86 24.69 -19.42 -28.12
N SER A 87 25.70 -18.78 -28.70
CA SER A 87 25.69 -18.23 -30.06
C SER A 87 27.09 -18.31 -30.63
#